data_AF-A0A8S2AX53-F1
#
_entry.id   AF-A0A8S2AX53-F1
#
_cell.length_a   1.000
_cell.length_b   1.000
_cell.length_c   1.000
_cell.angle_alpha   90.00
_cell.angle_beta   90.00
_cell.angle_gamma   90.00
#
_symmetry.space_group_name_H-M   'P 1'
#
loop_
_entity.id
_entity.type
_entity.pdbx_description
1 polymer ?
#
loop_
_entity_poly.entity_id
_entity_poly.type
_entity_poly.pdbx_seq_one_letter_code
_entity_poly.pdbx_strand_id
1 'polypeptide(L)'
;MTFLLYLVMFFLLLNASAIAQSLIRDSCKKAADQNLKIHYNFCVKSLEENRLSKTARSLDRLVMSSTKNAVSKTTSMKGIVDKILKENRYEKYSEKPLRDCLELYSDATNSLTEAITIIKSRDYKSANVVISAAVDSCKKAFAKDPQLTYEFCVKSLTEDPQSKAATTLEGLVLASTNNAMAKFTNMKGVVQQDIKDKRYADIVGVLRLCLGFYDDANDDLKTALANVKSHDFEGANINLSAALDVSGNCEDAFKEDKKKSPITTENDILYKKVLIPLAFTNML
;
A
#
# COMPACT_ATOMS: atom_id res chain seq x y z
N MET A 1 -31.73 1.79 39.56
CA MET A 1 -32.20 2.04 38.17
C MET A 1 -31.05 2.35 37.20
N THR A 2 -30.07 3.18 37.56
CA THR A 2 -28.88 3.49 36.74
C THR A 2 -28.03 2.26 36.37
N PHE A 3 -27.76 1.34 37.31
CA PHE A 3 -27.01 0.11 37.03
C PHE A 3 -27.68 -0.80 35.98
N LEU A 4 -29.01 -0.93 36.02
CA LEU A 4 -29.77 -1.70 35.03
C LEU A 4 -29.75 -1.04 33.64
N LEU A 5 -29.71 0.29 33.57
CA LEU A 5 -29.55 1.01 32.30
C LEU A 5 -28.16 0.78 31.68
N TYR A 6 -27.09 0.80 32.47
CA TYR A 6 -25.75 0.46 31.98
C TYR A 6 -25.65 -0.99 31.50
N LEU A 7 -26.30 -1.92 32.22
CA LEU A 7 -26.34 -3.34 31.85
C LEU A 7 -27.10 -3.58 30.53
N VAL A 8 -28.27 -2.95 30.36
CA VAL A 8 -29.04 -3.02 29.10
C VAL A 8 -28.27 -2.38 27.95
N MET A 9 -27.64 -1.23 28.16
CA MET A 9 -26.77 -0.61 27.16
C MET A 9 -25.58 -1.51 26.81
N PHE A 10 -24.96 -2.17 27.79
CA PHE A 10 -23.87 -3.13 27.57
C PHE A 10 -24.32 -4.34 26.74
N PHE A 11 -25.48 -4.95 27.06
CA PHE A 11 -26.03 -6.04 26.26
C PHE A 11 -26.45 -5.63 24.84
N LEU A 12 -27.00 -4.42 24.68
CA LEU A 12 -27.31 -3.86 23.36
C LEU A 12 -26.04 -3.62 22.53
N LEU A 13 -24.94 -3.20 23.17
CA LEU A 13 -23.63 -3.02 22.54
C LEU A 13 -22.97 -4.37 22.17
N LEU A 14 -23.05 -5.37 23.05
CA LEU A 14 -22.56 -6.73 22.78
C LEU A 14 -23.31 -7.40 21.62
N ASN A 15 -24.65 -7.36 21.64
CA ASN A 15 -25.47 -7.91 20.57
C ASN A 15 -25.26 -7.16 19.24
N ALA A 16 -25.09 -5.84 19.29
CA ALA A 16 -24.80 -5.05 18.10
C ALA A 16 -23.46 -5.41 17.46
N SER A 17 -22.43 -5.63 18.28
CA SER A 17 -21.11 -6.05 17.83
C SER A 17 -21.15 -7.44 17.21
N ALA A 18 -21.86 -8.39 17.84
CA ALA A 18 -22.03 -9.73 17.32
C ALA A 18 -22.78 -9.76 15.96
N ILE A 19 -23.84 -8.97 15.82
CA ILE A 19 -24.61 -8.85 14.57
C ILE A 19 -23.76 -8.21 13.45
N ALA A 20 -22.96 -7.19 13.78
CA ALA A 20 -22.09 -6.57 12.79
C ALA A 20 -20.96 -7.51 12.32
N GLN A 21 -20.37 -8.29 13.24
CA GLN A 21 -19.36 -9.30 12.90
C GLN A 21 -19.93 -10.40 12.01
N SER A 22 -21.14 -10.92 12.30
CA SER A 22 -21.78 -11.91 11.43
C SER A 22 -22.10 -11.32 10.06
N LEU A 23 -22.62 -10.09 10.00
CA LEU A 23 -22.92 -9.40 8.75
C LEU A 23 -21.68 -9.21 7.86
N ILE A 24 -20.55 -8.77 8.42
CA ILE A 24 -19.29 -8.58 7.68
C ILE A 24 -18.80 -9.93 7.13
N ARG A 25 -18.75 -10.97 7.97
CA ARG A 25 -18.29 -12.31 7.56
C ARG A 25 -19.16 -12.90 6.48
N ASP A 26 -20.48 -12.86 6.63
CA ASP A 26 -21.42 -13.38 5.64
C ASP A 26 -21.32 -12.63 4.31
N SER A 27 -21.19 -11.31 4.37
CA SER A 27 -21.05 -10.47 3.16
C SER A 27 -19.73 -10.75 2.43
N CYS A 28 -18.61 -10.81 3.16
CA CYS A 28 -17.31 -11.12 2.58
C CYS A 28 -17.22 -12.53 2.02
N LYS A 29 -17.87 -13.51 2.67
CA LYS A 29 -17.95 -14.87 2.15
C LYS A 29 -18.69 -14.90 0.82
N LYS A 30 -19.89 -14.31 0.75
CA LYS A 30 -20.64 -14.19 -0.50
C LYS A 30 -19.85 -13.48 -1.60
N ALA A 31 -19.14 -12.41 -1.26
CA ALA A 31 -18.33 -11.67 -2.21
C ALA A 31 -17.15 -12.50 -2.75
N ALA A 32 -16.47 -13.25 -1.88
CA ALA A 32 -15.37 -14.14 -2.26
C ALA A 32 -15.84 -15.32 -3.12
N ASP A 33 -17.02 -15.87 -2.83
CA ASP A 33 -17.62 -16.96 -3.63
C ASP A 33 -18.01 -16.49 -5.04
N GLN A 34 -18.39 -15.21 -5.20
CA GLN A 34 -18.81 -14.63 -6.48
C GLN A 34 -17.65 -14.06 -7.31
N ASN A 35 -16.54 -13.68 -6.67
CA ASN A 35 -15.41 -13.05 -7.34
C ASN A 35 -14.09 -13.56 -6.76
N LEU A 36 -13.37 -14.37 -7.56
CA LEU A 36 -12.09 -14.97 -7.19
C LEU A 36 -10.98 -13.95 -6.85
N LYS A 37 -11.16 -12.66 -7.18
CA LYS A 37 -10.22 -11.59 -6.80
C LYS A 37 -10.46 -11.06 -5.38
N ILE A 38 -11.57 -11.42 -4.74
CA ILE A 38 -11.90 -11.00 -3.38
C ILE A 38 -11.40 -12.07 -2.40
N HIS A 39 -10.33 -11.76 -1.68
CA HIS A 39 -9.83 -12.61 -0.61
C HIS A 39 -10.69 -12.42 0.65
N TYR A 40 -11.36 -13.50 1.09
CA TYR A 40 -12.27 -13.47 2.25
C TYR A 40 -11.65 -12.82 3.49
N ASN A 41 -10.47 -13.28 3.92
CA ASN A 41 -9.81 -12.77 5.12
C ASN A 41 -9.47 -11.27 5.00
N PHE A 42 -8.98 -10.87 3.83
CA PHE A 42 -8.66 -9.47 3.54
C PHE A 42 -9.92 -8.60 3.57
N CYS A 43 -11.03 -9.07 2.99
CA CYS A 43 -12.32 -8.38 3.02
C CYS A 43 -12.82 -8.18 4.45
N VAL A 44 -12.85 -9.25 5.26
CA VAL A 44 -13.34 -9.19 6.64
C VAL A 44 -12.51 -8.18 7.43
N LYS A 45 -11.19 -8.31 7.38
CA LYS A 45 -10.33 -7.41 8.16
C LYS A 45 -10.39 -5.97 7.69
N SER A 46 -10.43 -5.72 6.38
CA SER A 46 -10.56 -4.36 5.82
C SER A 46 -11.84 -3.67 6.30
N LEU A 47 -12.95 -4.40 6.39
CA LEU A 47 -14.21 -3.86 6.92
C LEU A 47 -14.17 -3.73 8.45
N GLU A 48 -13.50 -4.63 9.15
CA GLU A 48 -13.33 -4.54 10.59
C GLU A 48 -12.40 -3.39 11.00
N GLU A 49 -11.40 -3.01 10.21
CA GLU A 49 -10.54 -1.86 10.52
C GLU A 49 -11.34 -0.53 10.58
N ASN A 50 -12.45 -0.44 9.83
CA ASN A 50 -13.32 0.73 9.85
C ASN A 50 -14.38 0.66 10.97
N ARG A 51 -14.30 1.59 11.94
CA ARG A 51 -15.24 1.67 13.08
C ARG A 51 -16.72 1.76 12.67
N LEU A 52 -17.05 2.46 11.59
CA LEU A 52 -18.44 2.59 11.11
C LEU A 52 -18.95 1.32 10.45
N SER A 53 -18.06 0.51 9.88
CA SER A 53 -18.37 -0.78 9.28
C SER A 53 -18.56 -1.84 10.37
N LYS A 54 -17.70 -1.82 11.41
CA LYS A 54 -17.84 -2.64 12.63
C LYS A 54 -19.16 -2.45 13.40
N THR A 55 -19.85 -1.34 13.19
CA THR A 55 -21.11 -1.01 13.87
C THR A 55 -22.31 -1.07 12.94
N ALA A 56 -22.10 -1.44 11.66
CA ALA A 56 -23.16 -1.56 10.69
C ALA A 56 -24.05 -2.77 11.01
N ARG A 57 -25.35 -2.52 11.22
CA ARG A 57 -26.35 -3.56 11.54
C ARG A 57 -27.18 -4.00 10.33
N SER A 58 -26.87 -3.50 9.16
CA SER A 58 -27.60 -3.79 7.92
C SER A 58 -26.69 -3.57 6.71
N LEU A 59 -26.97 -4.27 5.61
CA LEU A 59 -26.12 -4.26 4.42
C LEU A 59 -26.00 -2.85 3.81
N ASP A 60 -27.08 -2.07 3.81
CA ASP A 60 -27.08 -0.67 3.36
C ASP A 60 -26.14 0.21 4.18
N ARG A 61 -26.13 0.03 5.51
CA ARG A 61 -25.20 0.75 6.39
C ARG A 61 -23.76 0.27 6.20
N LEU A 62 -23.56 -1.02 5.96
CA LEU A 62 -22.23 -1.57 5.72
C LEU A 62 -21.65 -1.03 4.41
N VAL A 63 -22.44 -1.05 3.33
CA VAL A 63 -22.09 -0.46 2.04
C VAL A 63 -21.77 1.02 2.22
N MET A 64 -22.65 1.79 2.86
CA MET A 64 -22.41 3.21 3.16
C MET A 64 -21.10 3.48 3.91
N SER A 65 -20.86 2.75 5.01
CA SER A 65 -19.66 2.89 5.84
C SER A 65 -18.40 2.53 5.07
N SER A 66 -18.44 1.47 4.27
CA SER A 66 -17.32 1.03 3.44
C SER A 66 -17.01 2.03 2.31
N THR A 67 -18.02 2.60 1.66
CA THR A 67 -17.84 3.65 0.63
C THR A 67 -17.26 4.93 1.23
N LYS A 68 -17.72 5.35 2.42
CA LYS A 68 -17.12 6.49 3.14
C LYS A 68 -15.65 6.24 3.50
N ASN A 69 -15.32 5.02 3.91
CA ASN A 69 -13.94 4.63 4.17
C ASN A 69 -13.08 4.75 2.90
N ALA A 70 -13.61 4.30 1.76
CA ALA A 70 -12.94 4.42 0.47
C ALA A 70 -12.70 5.90 0.09
N VAL A 71 -13.69 6.79 0.26
CA VAL A 71 -13.53 8.24 0.06
C VAL A 71 -12.39 8.80 0.89
N SER A 72 -12.34 8.44 2.18
CA SER A 72 -11.27 8.89 3.08
C SER A 72 -9.89 8.46 2.59
N LYS A 73 -9.74 7.19 2.19
CA LYS A 73 -8.47 6.64 1.70
C LYS A 73 -8.06 7.28 0.37
N THR A 74 -8.97 7.41 -0.61
CA THR A 74 -8.65 8.05 -1.90
C THR A 74 -8.31 9.54 -1.74
N THR A 75 -8.97 10.23 -0.81
CA THR A 75 -8.66 11.64 -0.49
C THR A 75 -7.27 11.78 0.12
N SER A 76 -6.88 10.86 1.02
CA SER A 76 -5.53 10.82 1.60
C SER A 76 -4.47 10.63 0.50
N MET A 77 -4.67 9.65 -0.39
CA MET A 77 -3.76 9.40 -1.52
C MET A 77 -3.64 10.60 -2.45
N LYS A 78 -4.76 11.26 -2.78
CA LYS A 78 -4.77 12.51 -3.53
C LYS A 78 -3.90 13.57 -2.84
N GLY A 79 -4.04 13.73 -1.52
CA GLY A 79 -3.27 14.70 -0.73
C GLY A 79 -1.76 14.41 -0.72
N ILE A 80 -1.37 13.13 -0.66
CA ILE A 80 0.03 12.71 -0.76
C ILE A 80 0.61 13.11 -2.13
N VAL A 81 -0.07 12.78 -3.22
CA VAL A 81 0.40 13.13 -4.58
C VAL A 81 0.47 14.64 -4.77
N ASP A 82 -0.51 15.39 -4.28
CA ASP A 82 -0.52 16.87 -4.32
C ASP A 82 0.67 17.46 -3.54
N LYS A 83 0.98 16.90 -2.36
CA LYS A 83 2.13 17.32 -1.55
C LYS A 83 3.46 17.05 -2.27
N ILE A 84 3.63 15.85 -2.85
CA ILE A 84 4.82 15.49 -3.66
C ILE A 84 5.01 16.51 -4.79
N LEU A 85 3.93 16.84 -5.52
CA LEU A 85 3.94 17.80 -6.62
C LEU A 85 4.34 19.22 -6.15
N LYS A 86 3.82 19.68 -5.01
CA LYS A 86 4.09 21.02 -4.46
C LYS A 86 5.50 21.17 -3.89
N GLU A 87 6.02 20.12 -3.26
CA GLU A 87 7.35 20.12 -2.63
C GLU A 87 8.47 19.83 -3.64
N ASN A 88 8.15 19.55 -4.91
CA ASN A 88 9.11 19.17 -5.96
C ASN A 88 9.98 17.95 -5.57
N ARG A 89 9.41 17.02 -4.78
CA ARG A 89 10.09 15.80 -4.31
C ARG A 89 9.99 14.66 -5.32
N TYR A 90 10.36 14.91 -6.57
CA TYR A 90 10.29 13.92 -7.65
C TYR A 90 11.25 14.28 -8.79
N GLU A 91 11.68 13.27 -9.55
CA GLU A 91 12.44 13.49 -10.77
C GLU A 91 11.58 14.16 -11.84
N LYS A 92 12.16 15.05 -12.65
CA LYS A 92 11.41 15.89 -13.61
C LYS A 92 10.51 15.09 -14.58
N TYR A 93 10.88 13.87 -14.93
CA TYR A 93 10.07 13.01 -15.81
C TYR A 93 8.81 12.45 -15.12
N SER A 94 8.77 12.43 -13.78
CA SER A 94 7.65 11.94 -12.99
C SER A 94 6.54 12.98 -12.78
N GLU A 95 6.77 14.24 -13.16
CA GLU A 95 5.79 15.33 -12.97
C GLU A 95 4.44 15.02 -13.63
N LYS A 96 4.46 14.70 -14.93
CA LYS A 96 3.26 14.41 -15.70
C LYS A 96 2.52 13.17 -15.16
N PRO A 97 3.20 12.03 -14.94
CA PRO A 97 2.60 10.88 -14.25
C PRO A 97 1.93 11.22 -12.92
N LEU A 98 2.58 12.03 -12.07
CA LEU A 98 2.01 12.45 -10.79
C LEU A 98 0.78 13.35 -10.96
N ARG A 99 0.76 14.24 -11.96
CA ARG A 99 -0.43 15.05 -12.29
C ARG A 99 -1.59 14.19 -12.79
N ASP A 100 -1.32 13.22 -13.66
CA ASP A 100 -2.32 12.24 -14.11
C ASP A 100 -2.89 11.45 -12.90
N CYS A 101 -2.03 11.03 -11.97
CA CYS A 101 -2.45 10.36 -10.73
C CYS A 101 -3.36 11.26 -9.87
N LEU A 102 -3.01 12.54 -9.72
CA LEU A 102 -3.79 13.50 -8.94
C LEU A 102 -5.21 13.66 -9.50
N GLU A 103 -5.34 13.75 -10.83
CA GLU A 103 -6.63 13.81 -11.53
C GLU A 103 -7.45 12.54 -11.27
N LEU A 104 -6.84 11.37 -11.49
CA LEU A 104 -7.52 10.08 -11.32
C LEU A 104 -7.98 9.82 -9.87
N TYR A 105 -7.19 10.21 -8.86
CA TYR A 105 -7.65 10.16 -7.46
C TYR A 105 -8.77 11.14 -7.17
N SER A 106 -8.78 12.30 -7.83
CA SER A 106 -9.88 13.26 -7.73
C SER A 106 -11.17 12.66 -8.32
N ASP A 107 -11.10 12.07 -9.51
CA ASP A 107 -12.23 11.43 -10.18
C ASP A 107 -12.79 10.25 -9.38
N ALA A 108 -11.91 9.42 -8.82
CA ALA A 108 -12.30 8.31 -7.95
C ALA A 108 -13.03 8.83 -6.70
N THR A 109 -12.51 9.90 -6.08
CA THR A 109 -13.12 10.51 -4.89
C THR A 109 -14.50 11.10 -5.19
N ASN A 110 -14.65 11.77 -6.34
CA ASN A 110 -15.93 12.31 -6.81
C ASN A 110 -16.95 11.19 -7.03
N SER A 111 -16.55 10.12 -7.74
CA SER A 111 -17.40 8.97 -8.03
C SER A 111 -17.85 8.23 -6.75
N LEU A 112 -16.96 8.07 -5.77
CA LEU A 112 -17.31 7.47 -4.47
C LEU A 112 -18.24 8.38 -3.64
N THR A 113 -18.07 9.71 -3.75
CA THR A 113 -18.95 10.67 -3.08
C THR A 113 -20.35 10.68 -3.72
N GLU A 114 -20.43 10.56 -5.04
CA GLU A 114 -21.69 10.37 -5.76
C GLU A 114 -22.36 9.05 -5.35
N ALA A 115 -21.59 7.96 -5.27
CA ALA A 115 -22.08 6.66 -4.82
C ALA A 115 -22.76 6.75 -3.46
N ILE A 116 -22.21 7.50 -2.50
CA ILE A 116 -22.85 7.73 -1.20
C ILE A 116 -24.25 8.34 -1.34
N THR A 117 -24.44 9.29 -2.26
CA THR A 117 -25.74 9.92 -2.50
C THR A 117 -26.73 8.92 -3.12
N ILE A 118 -26.28 8.12 -4.08
CA ILE A 118 -27.09 7.09 -4.74
C ILE A 118 -27.45 5.94 -3.77
N ILE A 119 -26.53 5.54 -2.88
CA ILE A 119 -26.81 4.53 -1.85
C ILE A 119 -27.93 5.01 -0.92
N LYS A 120 -28.01 6.32 -0.61
CA LYS A 120 -29.09 6.88 0.22
C LYS A 120 -30.46 6.77 -0.46
N SER A 121 -30.53 6.86 -1.79
CA SER A 121 -31.76 6.63 -2.55
C SER A 121 -32.05 5.15 -2.79
N ARG A 122 -31.19 4.24 -2.29
CA ARG A 122 -31.28 2.78 -2.43
C ARG A 122 -31.18 2.27 -3.87
N ASP A 123 -30.65 3.08 -4.78
CA ASP A 123 -30.34 2.65 -6.15
C ASP A 123 -28.98 1.94 -6.19
N TYR A 124 -28.95 0.71 -5.67
CA TYR A 124 -27.71 -0.07 -5.58
C TYR A 124 -27.11 -0.43 -6.95
N LYS A 125 -27.94 -0.47 -8.00
CA LYS A 125 -27.48 -0.77 -9.35
C LYS A 125 -26.64 0.39 -9.88
N SER A 126 -27.14 1.62 -9.79
CA SER A 126 -26.38 2.80 -10.18
C SER A 126 -25.19 3.04 -9.26
N ALA A 127 -25.33 2.79 -7.96
CA ALA A 127 -24.21 2.87 -7.02
C ALA A 127 -23.06 1.93 -7.41
N ASN A 128 -23.37 0.70 -7.84
CA ASN A 128 -22.36 -0.24 -8.30
C ASN A 128 -21.61 0.25 -9.56
N VAL A 129 -22.30 0.94 -10.48
CA VAL A 129 -21.69 1.52 -11.69
C VAL A 129 -20.68 2.59 -11.30
N VAL A 130 -21.05 3.55 -10.46
CA VAL A 130 -20.14 4.66 -10.08
C VAL A 130 -19.01 4.18 -9.16
N ILE A 131 -19.24 3.18 -8.30
CA ILE A 131 -18.17 2.55 -7.51
C ILE A 131 -17.18 1.83 -8.45
N SER A 132 -17.66 1.15 -9.48
CA SER A 132 -16.79 0.48 -10.45
C SER A 132 -15.94 1.49 -11.23
N ALA A 133 -16.54 2.62 -11.64
CA ALA A 133 -15.80 3.72 -12.26
C ALA A 133 -14.70 4.26 -11.34
N ALA A 134 -15.00 4.45 -10.05
CA ALA A 134 -13.99 4.87 -9.08
C ALA A 134 -12.84 3.87 -8.95
N VAL A 135 -13.16 2.57 -8.88
CA VAL A 135 -12.15 1.50 -8.84
C VAL A 135 -11.28 1.51 -10.09
N ASP A 136 -11.85 1.76 -11.26
CA ASP A 136 -11.09 1.84 -12.50
C ASP A 136 -10.21 3.08 -12.58
N SER A 137 -10.67 4.23 -12.08
CA SER A 137 -9.81 5.42 -11.91
C SER A 137 -8.66 5.15 -10.94
N CYS A 138 -8.91 4.49 -9.80
CA CYS A 138 -7.84 4.07 -8.89
C CYS A 138 -6.84 3.14 -9.59
N LYS A 139 -7.30 2.10 -10.30
CA LYS A 139 -6.39 1.20 -11.05
C LYS A 139 -5.56 1.95 -12.07
N LYS A 140 -6.15 2.90 -12.81
CA LYS A 140 -5.43 3.75 -13.76
C LYS A 140 -4.39 4.60 -13.05
N ALA A 141 -4.71 5.18 -11.89
CA ALA A 141 -3.75 5.96 -11.10
C ALA A 141 -2.55 5.09 -10.70
N PHE A 142 -2.80 3.86 -10.23
CA PHE A 142 -1.75 2.90 -9.93
C PHE A 142 -0.96 2.43 -11.17
N ALA A 143 -1.56 2.43 -12.35
CA ALA A 143 -0.85 2.10 -13.60
C ALA A 143 -0.04 3.29 -14.15
N LYS A 144 -0.31 4.51 -13.68
CA LYS A 144 0.39 5.74 -14.06
C LYS A 144 1.60 6.02 -13.20
N ASP A 145 1.81 5.31 -12.09
CA ASP A 145 3.09 5.31 -11.40
C ASP A 145 4.16 4.65 -12.33
N PRO A 146 5.12 5.41 -12.87
CA PRO A 146 6.13 4.88 -13.78
C PRO A 146 7.02 3.82 -13.10
N GLN A 147 7.08 3.87 -11.77
CA GLN A 147 7.94 3.02 -10.97
C GLN A 147 7.12 1.82 -10.48
N LEU A 148 5.95 1.97 -9.85
CA LEU A 148 5.11 0.83 -9.45
C LEU A 148 3.98 0.52 -10.44
N THR A 149 4.19 -0.41 -11.37
CA THR A 149 3.03 -0.93 -12.13
C THR A 149 2.14 -1.77 -11.20
N TYR A 150 0.82 -1.60 -11.31
CA TYR A 150 -0.15 -2.47 -10.62
C TYR A 150 0.16 -3.96 -10.81
N GLU A 151 0.61 -4.33 -12.01
CA GLU A 151 1.05 -5.69 -12.33
C GLU A 151 2.27 -6.12 -11.51
N PHE A 152 3.30 -5.27 -11.38
CA PHE A 152 4.46 -5.56 -10.53
C PHE A 152 4.08 -5.75 -9.06
N CYS A 153 3.19 -4.91 -8.54
CA CYS A 153 2.68 -5.02 -7.17
C CYS A 153 1.96 -6.36 -6.96
N VAL A 154 0.96 -6.67 -7.79
CA VAL A 154 0.20 -7.93 -7.70
C VAL A 154 1.15 -9.12 -7.85
N LYS A 155 2.02 -9.12 -8.86
CA LYS A 155 3.01 -10.18 -9.05
C LYS A 155 3.89 -10.36 -7.82
N SER A 156 4.47 -9.27 -7.31
CA SER A 156 5.32 -9.28 -6.11
C SER A 156 4.63 -9.89 -4.90
N LEU A 157 3.37 -9.55 -4.65
CA LEU A 157 2.61 -10.05 -3.50
C LEU A 157 2.15 -11.49 -3.67
N THR A 158 1.85 -11.91 -4.91
CA THR A 158 1.40 -13.28 -5.20
C THR A 158 2.54 -14.29 -5.23
N GLU A 159 3.74 -13.87 -5.64
CA GLU A 159 4.96 -14.69 -5.63
C GLU A 159 5.56 -14.83 -4.23
N ASP A 160 5.29 -13.90 -3.32
CA ASP A 160 5.77 -13.94 -1.95
C ASP A 160 4.82 -14.74 -1.04
N PRO A 161 5.23 -15.91 -0.50
CA PRO A 161 4.34 -16.76 0.30
C PRO A 161 3.83 -16.05 1.57
N GLN A 162 4.65 -15.19 2.18
CA GLN A 162 4.28 -14.45 3.39
C GLN A 162 3.22 -13.39 3.08
N SER A 163 3.39 -12.65 1.98
CA SER A 163 2.40 -11.66 1.52
C SER A 163 1.08 -12.34 1.14
N LYS A 164 1.13 -13.50 0.49
CA LYS A 164 -0.07 -14.31 0.18
C LYS A 164 -0.79 -14.82 1.42
N ALA A 165 -0.06 -15.13 2.48
CA ALA A 165 -0.62 -15.57 3.76
C ALA A 165 -1.09 -14.41 4.65
N ALA A 166 -0.69 -13.17 4.35
CA ALA A 166 -1.07 -12.00 5.14
C ALA A 166 -2.58 -11.77 5.08
N THR A 167 -3.21 -11.80 6.25
CA THR A 167 -4.66 -11.57 6.40
C THR A 167 -4.96 -10.13 6.83
N THR A 168 -3.94 -9.28 6.92
CA THR A 168 -4.00 -7.98 7.58
C THR A 168 -3.12 -6.98 6.86
N LEU A 169 -3.49 -5.69 6.88
CA LEU A 169 -2.67 -4.65 6.24
C LEU A 169 -1.31 -4.51 6.91
N GLU A 170 -1.25 -4.55 8.24
CA GLU A 170 0.00 -4.58 9.01
C GLU A 170 0.87 -5.81 8.67
N GLY A 171 0.27 -7.00 8.62
CA GLY A 171 0.95 -8.23 8.22
C GLY A 171 1.41 -8.21 6.76
N LEU A 172 0.70 -7.49 5.88
CA LEU A 172 1.10 -7.27 4.50
C LEU A 172 2.27 -6.30 4.42
N VAL A 173 2.29 -5.23 5.24
CA VAL A 173 3.47 -4.37 5.42
C VAL A 173 4.66 -5.21 5.89
N LEU A 174 4.51 -5.98 6.96
CA LEU A 174 5.60 -6.82 7.50
C LEU A 174 6.12 -7.82 6.46
N ALA A 175 5.23 -8.51 5.74
CA ALA A 175 5.61 -9.47 4.71
C ALA A 175 6.32 -8.80 3.52
N SER A 176 5.75 -7.71 3.00
CA SER A 176 6.34 -6.99 1.86
C SER A 176 7.65 -6.28 2.21
N THR A 177 7.81 -5.76 3.44
CA THR A 177 9.10 -5.22 3.94
C THR A 177 10.16 -6.32 4.06
N ASN A 178 9.81 -7.50 4.58
CA ASN A 178 10.72 -8.64 4.60
C ASN A 178 11.12 -9.07 3.18
N ASN A 179 10.17 -9.08 2.24
CA ASN A 179 10.43 -9.37 0.83
C ASN A 179 11.42 -8.37 0.22
N ALA A 180 11.25 -7.06 0.51
CA ALA A 180 12.18 -6.03 0.07
C ALA A 180 13.59 -6.23 0.64
N MET A 181 13.70 -6.47 1.95
CA MET A 181 14.97 -6.73 2.64
C MET A 181 15.70 -7.96 2.06
N ALA A 182 14.97 -9.04 1.75
CA ALA A 182 15.54 -10.21 1.08
C ALA A 182 16.08 -9.88 -0.32
N LYS A 183 15.44 -8.98 -1.06
CA LYS A 183 15.91 -8.54 -2.39
C LYS A 183 17.16 -7.67 -2.29
N PHE A 184 17.25 -6.74 -1.33
CA PHE A 184 18.49 -5.99 -1.07
C PHE A 184 19.64 -6.93 -0.68
N THR A 185 19.39 -7.89 0.22
CA THR A 185 20.39 -8.88 0.62
C THR A 185 20.90 -9.70 -0.58
N ASN A 186 20.01 -10.15 -1.46
CA ASN A 186 20.39 -10.87 -2.66
C ASN A 186 21.20 -9.98 -3.62
N MET A 187 20.78 -8.74 -3.83
CA MET A 187 21.47 -7.81 -4.71
C MET A 187 22.87 -7.47 -4.20
N LYS A 188 23.02 -7.28 -2.88
CA LYS A 188 24.31 -7.15 -2.22
C LYS A 188 25.23 -8.34 -2.55
N GLY A 189 24.70 -9.56 -2.46
CA GLY A 189 25.45 -10.77 -2.81
C GLY A 189 25.91 -10.81 -4.28
N VAL A 190 25.04 -10.42 -5.21
CA VAL A 190 25.36 -10.30 -6.64
C VAL A 190 26.50 -9.32 -6.86
N VAL A 191 26.37 -8.09 -6.33
CA VAL A 191 27.40 -7.05 -6.49
C VAL A 191 28.72 -7.45 -5.84
N GLN A 192 28.68 -8.09 -4.66
CA GLN A 192 29.89 -8.63 -4.03
C GLN A 192 30.58 -9.68 -4.90
N GLN A 193 29.80 -10.55 -5.55
CA GLN A 193 30.33 -11.58 -6.44
C GLN A 193 30.94 -10.96 -7.71
N ASP A 194 30.27 -9.98 -8.32
CA ASP A 194 30.78 -9.26 -9.49
C ASP A 194 32.11 -8.54 -9.22
N ILE A 195 32.26 -7.99 -8.01
CA ILE A 195 33.53 -7.41 -7.54
C ILE A 195 34.62 -8.47 -7.40
N LYS A 196 34.32 -9.63 -6.78
CA LYS A 196 35.28 -10.74 -6.61
C LYS A 196 35.75 -11.29 -7.95
N ASP A 197 34.82 -11.44 -8.88
CA ASP A 197 35.07 -11.96 -10.23
C ASP A 197 35.68 -10.92 -11.17
N LYS A 198 35.87 -9.68 -10.69
CA LYS A 198 36.44 -8.55 -11.46
C LYS A 198 35.69 -8.25 -12.75
N ARG A 199 34.39 -8.55 -12.82
CA ARG A 199 33.54 -8.34 -14.02
C ARG A 199 33.43 -6.87 -14.42
N TYR A 200 33.62 -5.97 -13.46
CA TYR A 200 33.46 -4.52 -13.61
C TYR A 200 34.62 -3.75 -12.95
N ALA A 201 35.85 -4.08 -13.36
CA ALA A 201 37.06 -3.58 -12.71
C ALA A 201 37.18 -2.04 -12.71
N ASP A 202 36.64 -1.36 -13.72
CA ASP A 202 36.72 0.09 -13.89
C ASP A 202 35.68 0.89 -13.09
N ILE A 203 34.71 0.21 -12.45
CA ILE A 203 33.64 0.81 -11.64
C ILE A 203 33.53 0.19 -10.24
N VAL A 204 34.58 -0.54 -9.81
CA VAL A 204 34.59 -1.26 -8.53
C VAL A 204 34.40 -0.33 -7.32
N GLY A 205 34.84 0.93 -7.44
CA GLY A 205 34.65 1.96 -6.41
C GLY A 205 33.17 2.27 -6.21
N VAL A 206 32.45 2.55 -7.30
CA VAL A 206 31.01 2.85 -7.27
C VAL A 206 30.22 1.64 -6.79
N LEU A 207 30.56 0.43 -7.24
CA LEU A 207 29.91 -0.80 -6.76
C LEU A 207 30.07 -0.98 -5.23
N ARG A 208 31.21 -0.61 -4.65
CA ARG A 208 31.39 -0.63 -3.19
C ARG A 208 30.54 0.42 -2.46
N LEU A 209 30.33 1.60 -3.06
CA LEU A 209 29.38 2.58 -2.51
C LEU A 209 27.96 2.01 -2.50
N CYS A 210 27.53 1.40 -3.61
CA CYS A 210 26.22 0.74 -3.66
C CYS A 210 26.07 -0.38 -2.62
N LEU A 211 27.14 -1.13 -2.31
CA LEU A 211 27.08 -2.12 -1.21
C LEU A 211 26.82 -1.46 0.16
N GLY A 212 27.42 -0.29 0.43
CA GLY A 212 27.16 0.47 1.66
C GLY A 212 25.73 0.98 1.71
N PHE A 213 25.25 1.56 0.61
CA PHE A 213 23.86 1.99 0.46
C PHE A 213 22.88 0.83 0.69
N TYR A 214 23.12 -0.36 0.15
CA TYR A 214 22.26 -1.51 0.41
C TYR A 214 22.30 -2.00 1.86
N ASP A 215 23.39 -1.78 2.59
CA ASP A 215 23.44 -2.02 4.03
C ASP A 215 22.57 -1.02 4.79
N ASP A 216 22.66 0.26 4.45
CA ASP A 216 21.82 1.31 5.02
C ASP A 216 20.32 1.01 4.79
N ALA A 217 19.93 0.64 3.57
CA ALA A 217 18.55 0.22 3.29
C ALA A 217 18.12 -0.99 4.12
N ASN A 218 18.98 -1.99 4.32
CA ASN A 218 18.62 -3.14 5.15
C ASN A 218 18.42 -2.75 6.61
N ASP A 219 19.19 -1.80 7.13
CA ASP A 219 19.07 -1.31 8.51
C ASP A 219 17.82 -0.43 8.69
N ASP A 220 17.50 0.42 7.71
CA ASP A 220 16.24 1.16 7.65
C ASP A 220 15.04 0.21 7.56
N LEU A 221 15.07 -0.82 6.71
CA LEU A 221 14.00 -1.81 6.59
C LEU A 221 13.79 -2.59 7.89
N LYS A 222 14.86 -2.96 8.61
CA LYS A 222 14.76 -3.58 9.94
C LYS A 222 14.11 -2.63 10.95
N THR A 223 14.49 -1.36 10.94
CA THR A 223 13.92 -0.34 11.83
C THR A 223 12.44 -0.12 11.51
N ALA A 224 12.07 -0.07 10.22
CA ALA A 224 10.68 -0.01 9.78
C ALA A 224 9.87 -1.22 10.29
N LEU A 225 10.41 -2.44 10.21
CA LEU A 225 9.75 -3.63 10.76
C LEU A 225 9.52 -3.52 12.27
N ALA A 226 10.48 -2.96 13.03
CA ALA A 226 10.32 -2.74 14.45
C ALA A 226 9.21 -1.71 14.75
N ASN A 227 9.18 -0.62 13.98
CA ASN A 227 8.18 0.44 14.10
C ASN A 227 6.77 -0.05 13.75
N VAL A 228 6.61 -0.87 12.71
CA VAL A 228 5.32 -1.48 12.38
C VAL A 228 4.81 -2.35 13.53
N LYS A 229 5.68 -3.16 14.14
CA LYS A 229 5.33 -4.02 15.28
C LYS A 229 5.00 -3.24 16.56
N SER A 230 5.55 -2.04 16.73
CA SER A 230 5.22 -1.14 17.84
C SER A 230 4.04 -0.20 17.52
N HIS A 231 3.41 -0.34 16.34
CA HIS A 231 2.38 0.56 15.82
C HIS A 231 2.83 2.02 15.65
N ASP A 232 4.13 2.27 15.52
CA ASP A 232 4.70 3.56 15.13
C ASP A 232 4.75 3.66 13.59
N PHE A 233 3.60 3.89 12.96
CA PHE A 233 3.52 3.94 11.50
C PHE A 233 4.18 5.18 10.90
N GLU A 234 4.29 6.27 11.65
CA GLU A 234 5.04 7.46 11.23
C GLU A 234 6.54 7.14 11.17
N GLY A 235 7.09 6.53 12.23
CA GLY A 235 8.47 6.04 12.24
C GLY A 235 8.71 4.99 11.15
N ALA A 236 7.75 4.09 10.90
CA ALA A 236 7.86 3.12 9.81
C ALA A 236 7.93 3.79 8.44
N ASN A 237 7.09 4.80 8.17
CA ASN A 237 7.11 5.56 6.93
C ASN A 237 8.43 6.30 6.71
N ILE A 238 9.00 6.89 7.76
CA ILE A 238 10.31 7.57 7.69
C ILE A 238 11.39 6.59 7.23
N ASN A 239 11.49 5.43 7.88
CA ASN A 239 12.51 4.44 7.57
C ASN A 239 12.28 3.76 6.21
N LEU A 240 11.03 3.47 5.84
CA LEU A 240 10.71 2.96 4.49
C LEU A 240 11.05 3.99 3.40
N SER A 241 10.85 5.28 3.65
CA SER A 241 11.25 6.33 2.70
C SER A 241 12.77 6.44 2.58
N ALA A 242 13.50 6.33 3.68
CA ALA A 242 14.97 6.31 3.65
C ALA A 242 15.50 5.12 2.83
N ALA A 243 14.99 3.91 3.08
CA ALA A 243 15.34 2.71 2.31
C ALA A 243 14.95 2.81 0.82
N LEU A 244 13.89 3.55 0.48
CA LEU A 244 13.43 3.76 -0.88
C LEU A 244 14.45 4.58 -1.70
N ASP A 245 15.01 5.64 -1.10
CA ASP A 245 15.94 6.58 -1.75
C ASP A 245 17.30 5.93 -2.09
N VAL A 246 17.70 4.89 -1.33
CA VAL A 246 18.98 4.19 -1.46
C VAL A 246 19.28 3.70 -2.88
N SER A 247 18.27 3.14 -3.58
CA SER A 247 18.48 2.63 -4.94
C SER A 247 18.80 3.75 -5.93
N GLY A 248 18.17 4.92 -5.74
CA GLY A 248 18.47 6.14 -6.49
C GLY A 248 19.87 6.69 -6.18
N ASN A 249 20.26 6.69 -4.90
CA ASN A 249 21.61 7.11 -4.48
C ASN A 249 22.72 6.28 -5.13
N CYS A 250 22.51 4.96 -5.27
CA CYS A 250 23.44 4.10 -6.01
C CYS A 250 23.54 4.49 -7.50
N GLU A 251 22.41 4.75 -8.17
CA GLU A 251 22.41 5.20 -9.57
C GLU A 251 23.05 6.59 -9.73
N ASP A 252 22.84 7.49 -8.77
CA ASP A 252 23.47 8.81 -8.78
C ASP A 252 24.99 8.72 -8.60
N ALA A 253 25.49 7.80 -7.77
CA ALA A 253 26.92 7.53 -7.67
C ALA A 253 27.55 7.09 -9.00
N PHE A 254 26.82 6.30 -9.82
CA PHE A 254 27.27 5.99 -11.18
C PHE A 254 27.27 7.21 -12.10
N LYS A 255 26.24 8.07 -12.03
CA LYS A 255 26.14 9.29 -12.82
C LYS A 255 27.26 10.27 -12.48
N GLU A 256 27.58 10.44 -11.20
CA GLU A 256 28.65 11.32 -10.71
C GLU A 256 30.03 10.87 -11.21
N ASP A 257 30.29 9.56 -11.24
CA ASP A 257 31.52 8.99 -11.80
C ASP A 257 31.51 8.94 -13.35
N LYS A 258 30.43 9.44 -13.98
CA LYS A 258 30.21 9.42 -15.44
C LYS A 258 30.28 8.01 -16.04
N LYS A 259 29.79 7.03 -15.28
CA LYS A 259 29.75 5.62 -15.63
C LYS A 259 28.32 5.17 -15.88
N LYS A 260 28.16 4.18 -16.75
CA LYS A 260 26.87 3.52 -16.94
C LYS A 260 26.71 2.45 -15.85
N SER A 261 25.63 2.53 -15.08
CA SER A 261 25.29 1.50 -14.11
C SER A 261 24.99 0.17 -14.83
N PRO A 262 25.65 -0.94 -14.45
CA PRO A 262 25.30 -2.27 -14.95
C PRO A 262 24.08 -2.86 -14.23
N ILE A 263 23.55 -2.17 -13.22
CA ILE A 263 22.55 -2.69 -12.27
C ILE A 263 21.31 -1.78 -12.14
N THR A 264 21.07 -0.89 -13.10
CA THR A 264 19.91 0.03 -13.09
C THR A 264 18.59 -0.74 -13.00
N THR A 265 18.45 -1.85 -13.73
CA THR A 265 17.20 -2.63 -13.71
C THR A 265 16.95 -3.26 -12.35
N GLU A 266 18.00 -3.74 -11.69
CA GLU A 266 17.95 -4.32 -10.36
C GLU A 266 17.63 -3.24 -9.31
N ASN A 267 18.24 -2.05 -9.41
CA ASN A 267 17.93 -0.91 -8.56
C ASN A 267 16.48 -0.44 -8.72
N ASP A 268 15.95 -0.41 -9.94
CA ASP A 268 14.54 -0.12 -10.19
C ASP A 268 13.63 -1.16 -9.52
N ILE A 269 14.02 -2.44 -9.53
CA ILE A 269 13.26 -3.50 -8.85
C ILE A 269 13.32 -3.31 -7.33
N LEU A 270 14.49 -2.99 -6.76
CA LEU A 270 14.66 -2.74 -5.33
C LEU A 270 13.80 -1.56 -4.86
N TYR A 271 13.85 -0.45 -5.59
CA TYR A 271 12.99 0.71 -5.35
C TYR A 271 11.51 0.29 -5.29
N LYS A 272 11.02 -0.41 -6.31
CA LYS A 272 9.63 -0.87 -6.38
C LYS A 272 9.26 -1.81 -5.24
N LYS A 273 10.21 -2.61 -4.76
CA LYS A 273 10.00 -3.53 -3.63
C LYS A 273 9.82 -2.79 -2.31
N VAL A 274 10.47 -1.64 -2.09
CA VAL A 274 10.25 -0.79 -0.90
C VAL A 274 8.99 0.04 -1.02
N LEU A 275 8.63 0.47 -2.24
CA LEU A 275 7.44 1.28 -2.47
C LEU A 275 6.14 0.55 -2.10
N ILE A 276 6.09 -0.78 -2.26
CA ILE A 276 4.93 -1.61 -1.86
C ILE A 276 4.61 -1.49 -0.36
N PRO A 277 5.52 -1.86 0.58
CA PRO A 277 5.26 -1.71 2.01
C PRO A 277 5.06 -0.26 2.44
N LEU A 278 5.72 0.70 1.79
CA LEU A 278 5.51 2.13 2.06
C LEU A 278 4.07 2.55 1.72
N ALA A 279 3.54 2.12 0.58
CA ALA A 279 2.16 2.39 0.20
C ALA A 279 1.16 1.80 1.21
N PHE A 280 1.41 0.56 1.67
CA PHE A 280 0.56 -0.07 2.67
C PHE A 280 0.66 0.56 4.06
N THR A 281 1.85 1.04 4.45
CA THR A 281 2.06 1.72 5.73
C THR A 281 1.30 3.06 5.78
N ASN A 282 1.23 3.78 4.65
CA ASN A 282 0.40 4.99 4.53
C ASN A 282 -1.13 4.72 4.58
N MET A 283 -1.56 3.47 4.56
CA MET A 283 -2.96 3.08 4.67
C MET A 283 -3.37 2.69 6.10
N LEU A 284 -2.40 2.52 7.02
CA LEU A 284 -2.57 2.23 8.44
C LEU A 284 -2.74 3.52 9.25
#